data_AF-A0A8H7F158-F1
#
_entry.id   AF-A0A8H7F158-F1
#
_cell.length_a   1.000
_cell.length_b   1.000
_cell.length_c   1.000
_cell.angle_alpha   90.00
_cell.angle_beta   90.00
_cell.angle_gamma   90.00
#
_symmetry.space_group_name_H-M   'P 1'
#
loop_
_entity.id
_entity.type
_entity.pdbx_description
1 polymer ?
#
loop_
_entity_poly.entity_id
_entity_poly.type
_entity_poly.pdbx_seq_one_letter_code
_entity_poly.pdbx_strand_id
1 'polypeptide(L)'
;MPGFENIHIELDVLNPDVYLNHIPQLEAQQIEIGRNIVVAVLGATIWDILVYIPDDIRIVKRSSRFSFVTFCYFFSRISAVVHALLGSMERAIPIYHLYPYVIFSSCLLSLSAISSSYIFLQRAQAIYAERKSPQKFFFISWLFVFGAGCLIPLGVHPSYIPGTYYYRYPGLATYVIAAPLVLLLFDTLVFIAISYKIYKEHSMDVDSMEVQRTSWIRLLSGRKLPLISKAVLRGGQQYYSATVGITVFAVIGLCLPKNFRLVGVAFSLVVIPLSASMAGRVFRNLKLLEADSSTLNIV
;
A
#
# COMPACT_ATOMS: atom_id res chain seq x y z
N MET A 1 4.81 -13.98 -56.29
CA MET A 1 4.03 -14.58 -55.18
C MET A 1 2.82 -13.71 -54.90
N PRO A 2 1.67 -13.95 -55.54
CA PRO A 2 0.41 -13.31 -55.19
C PRO A 2 -0.41 -14.27 -54.30
N GLY A 3 -0.91 -13.80 -53.16
CA GLY A 3 -1.65 -14.66 -52.24
C GLY A 3 -2.13 -14.01 -50.95
N PHE A 4 -2.40 -12.69 -50.98
CA PHE A 4 -3.02 -11.97 -49.86
C PHE A 4 -4.23 -11.14 -50.33
N GLU A 5 -5.00 -11.68 -51.27
CA GLU A 5 -6.36 -11.23 -51.54
C GLU A 5 -7.30 -12.32 -51.03
N ASN A 6 -8.26 -11.92 -50.19
CA ASN A 6 -9.26 -12.76 -49.51
C ASN A 6 -8.86 -13.31 -48.12
N ILE A 7 -8.47 -12.42 -47.20
CA ILE A 7 -8.95 -12.60 -45.82
C ILE A 7 -10.40 -12.15 -45.86
N HIS A 8 -11.31 -13.11 -46.04
CA HIS A 8 -12.71 -12.91 -45.75
C HIS A 8 -12.79 -12.31 -44.34
N ILE A 9 -13.30 -11.09 -44.25
CA ILE A 9 -13.82 -10.55 -43.00
C ILE A 9 -15.05 -11.42 -42.72
N GLU A 10 -14.83 -12.59 -42.12
CA GLU A 10 -15.88 -13.25 -41.36
C GLU A 10 -16.40 -12.15 -40.43
N LEU A 11 -17.70 -11.87 -40.54
CA LEU A 11 -18.45 -11.14 -39.52
C LEU A 11 -17.90 -11.64 -38.18
N ASP A 12 -17.32 -10.76 -37.36
CA ASP A 12 -16.84 -11.12 -36.02
C ASP A 12 -17.97 -11.88 -35.33
N VAL A 13 -17.91 -13.22 -35.33
CA VAL A 13 -18.91 -14.06 -34.68
C VAL A 13 -18.55 -13.96 -33.21
N LEU A 14 -18.97 -12.85 -32.63
CA LEU A 14 -18.74 -12.49 -31.26
C LEU A 14 -19.43 -13.55 -30.43
N ASN A 15 -18.65 -14.46 -29.83
CA ASN A 15 -19.20 -15.50 -28.96
C ASN A 15 -19.98 -14.81 -27.82
N PRO A 16 -21.32 -14.91 -27.77
CA PRO A 16 -22.13 -14.17 -26.81
C PRO A 16 -21.89 -14.62 -25.36
N ASP A 17 -21.31 -15.81 -25.18
CA ASP A 17 -21.01 -16.40 -23.86
C ASP A 17 -19.78 -15.77 -23.20
N VAL A 18 -18.94 -15.07 -23.97
CA VAL A 18 -17.76 -14.37 -23.42
C VAL A 18 -18.21 -13.02 -22.88
N TYR A 19 -18.22 -12.86 -21.56
CA TYR A 19 -18.69 -11.64 -20.89
C TYR A 19 -17.95 -10.36 -21.33
N LEU A 20 -16.68 -10.46 -21.73
CA LEU A 20 -15.89 -9.31 -22.22
C LEU A 20 -16.37 -8.77 -23.57
N ASN A 21 -17.13 -9.56 -24.34
CA ASN A 21 -17.69 -9.14 -25.62
C ASN A 21 -18.84 -8.14 -25.47
N HIS A 22 -19.38 -7.97 -24.25
CA HIS A 22 -20.47 -7.04 -23.95
C HIS A 22 -19.99 -5.59 -23.69
N ILE A 23 -18.68 -5.33 -23.79
CA ILE A 23 -18.05 -4.03 -23.54
C ILE A 23 -17.04 -3.66 -24.65
N PRO A 24 -16.66 -2.37 -24.78
CA PRO A 24 -15.66 -1.96 -25.76
C PRO A 24 -14.31 -2.67 -25.56
N GLN A 25 -13.61 -2.98 -26.65
CA GLN A 25 -12.35 -3.74 -26.63
C GLN A 25 -11.28 -3.13 -25.71
N LEU A 26 -11.17 -1.80 -25.66
CA LEU A 26 -10.25 -1.11 -24.74
C LEU A 26 -10.57 -1.40 -23.27
N GLU A 27 -11.86 -1.41 -22.91
CA GLU A 27 -12.31 -1.70 -21.55
C GLU A 27 -12.09 -3.18 -21.22
N ALA A 28 -12.32 -4.08 -22.17
CA ALA A 28 -12.04 -5.51 -22.02
C ALA A 28 -10.56 -5.77 -21.73
N GLN A 29 -9.65 -5.17 -22.51
CA GLN A 29 -8.19 -5.27 -22.28
C GLN A 29 -7.80 -4.77 -20.89
N GLN A 30 -8.40 -3.67 -20.42
CA GLN A 30 -8.13 -3.12 -19.10
C GLN A 30 -8.59 -4.08 -17.98
N ILE A 31 -9.74 -4.74 -18.15
CA ILE A 31 -10.21 -5.77 -17.21
C ILE A 31 -9.25 -6.96 -17.17
N GLU A 32 -8.78 -7.44 -18.32
CA GLU A 32 -7.83 -8.55 -18.39
C GLU A 32 -6.49 -8.23 -17.73
N ILE A 33 -5.93 -7.06 -18.02
CA ILE A 33 -4.68 -6.58 -17.40
C ILE A 33 -4.87 -6.47 -15.88
N GLY A 34 -5.98 -5.87 -15.45
CA GLY A 34 -6.33 -5.75 -14.03
C GLY A 34 -6.45 -7.11 -13.33
N ARG A 35 -7.09 -8.09 -13.99
CA ARG A 35 -7.21 -9.47 -13.49
C ARG A 35 -5.83 -10.10 -13.29
N ASN A 36 -4.94 -10.01 -14.27
CA ASN A 36 -3.60 -10.59 -14.19
C ASN A 36 -2.75 -9.96 -13.08
N ILE A 37 -2.83 -8.63 -12.93
CA ILE A 37 -2.13 -7.91 -11.85
C ILE A 37 -2.63 -8.38 -10.49
N VAL A 38 -3.95 -8.48 -10.29
CA VAL A 38 -4.50 -8.89 -9.00
C VAL A 38 -4.15 -10.33 -8.64
N VAL A 39 -4.15 -11.24 -9.62
CA VAL A 39 -3.70 -12.63 -9.41
C VAL A 39 -2.22 -12.67 -8.99
N ALA A 40 -1.37 -11.89 -9.66
CA ALA A 40 0.05 -11.79 -9.30
C ALA A 40 0.25 -11.21 -7.88
N VAL A 41 -0.51 -10.18 -7.51
CA VAL A 41 -0.50 -9.59 -6.16
C VAL A 41 -1.00 -10.59 -5.11
N LEU A 42 -2.05 -11.34 -5.40
CA LEU A 42 -2.54 -12.40 -4.51
C LEU A 42 -1.45 -13.45 -4.26
N GLY A 43 -0.79 -13.93 -5.32
CA GLY A 43 0.34 -14.85 -5.20
C GLY A 43 1.48 -14.28 -4.37
N ALA A 44 1.88 -13.04 -4.64
CA ALA A 44 2.96 -12.37 -3.91
C ALA A 44 2.64 -12.17 -2.41
N THR A 45 1.38 -11.89 -2.09
CA THR A 45 0.95 -11.63 -0.71
C THR A 45 0.78 -12.90 0.09
N ILE A 46 0.26 -13.97 -0.52
CA ILE A 46 0.28 -15.32 0.06
C ILE A 46 1.72 -15.74 0.32
N TRP A 47 2.61 -15.58 -0.67
CA TRP A 47 4.02 -15.90 -0.52
C TRP A 47 4.68 -15.13 0.63
N ASP A 48 4.44 -13.83 0.73
CA ASP A 48 4.95 -13.00 1.83
C ASP A 48 4.48 -13.50 3.21
N ILE A 49 3.22 -13.92 3.35
CA ILE A 49 2.75 -14.55 4.59
C ILE A 49 3.52 -15.84 4.85
N LEU A 50 3.55 -16.77 3.89
CA LEU A 50 4.15 -18.10 4.07
C LEU A 50 5.62 -18.04 4.47
N VAL A 51 6.41 -17.18 3.82
CA VAL A 51 7.85 -17.00 4.12
C VAL A 51 8.08 -16.55 5.57
N TYR A 52 7.11 -15.85 6.16
CA TYR A 52 7.27 -15.15 7.43
C TYR A 52 6.49 -15.75 8.60
N ILE A 53 5.72 -16.81 8.37
CA ILE A 53 5.07 -17.61 9.42
C ILE A 53 6.03 -18.00 10.56
N PRO A 54 7.27 -18.49 10.32
CA PRO A 54 8.14 -18.92 11.41
C PRO A 54 8.51 -17.77 12.35
N ASP A 55 8.70 -16.57 11.83
CA ASP A 55 9.03 -15.40 12.63
C ASP A 55 7.80 -14.83 13.33
N ASP A 56 6.64 -14.87 12.68
CA ASP A 56 5.37 -14.47 13.26
C ASP A 56 5.03 -15.33 14.48
N ILE A 57 5.26 -16.64 14.40
CA ILE A 57 5.14 -17.57 15.52
C ILE A 57 6.14 -17.19 16.64
N ARG A 58 7.38 -16.82 16.30
CA ARG A 58 8.37 -16.37 17.30
C ARG A 58 7.93 -15.09 17.99
N ILE A 59 7.38 -14.11 17.26
CA ILE A 59 6.87 -12.86 17.83
C ILE A 59 5.75 -13.16 18.82
N VAL A 60 4.77 -14.00 18.46
CA VAL A 60 3.65 -14.35 19.34
C VAL A 60 4.15 -15.10 20.58
N LYS A 61 5.07 -16.06 20.40
CA LYS A 61 5.62 -16.86 21.52
C LYS A 61 6.49 -16.05 22.47
N ARG A 62 7.28 -15.10 21.98
CA ARG A 62 8.21 -14.29 22.79
C ARG A 62 7.55 -13.04 23.35
N SER A 63 6.40 -12.62 22.82
CA SER A 63 5.68 -11.45 23.33
C SER A 63 4.96 -11.80 24.64
N SER A 64 5.47 -11.30 25.76
CA SER A 64 4.83 -11.44 27.08
C SER A 64 3.44 -10.77 27.16
N ARG A 65 3.17 -9.76 26.32
CA ARG A 65 1.87 -9.07 26.21
C ARG A 65 1.51 -8.78 24.75
N PHE A 66 0.25 -9.04 24.40
CA PHE A 66 -0.30 -8.69 23.09
C PHE A 66 -0.57 -7.19 23.02
N SER A 67 0.33 -6.45 22.38
CA SER A 67 0.16 -5.01 22.16
C SER A 67 -0.84 -4.75 21.03
N PHE A 68 -1.55 -3.62 21.10
CA PHE A 68 -2.43 -3.16 20.02
C PHE A 68 -1.68 -3.00 18.68
N VAL A 69 -0.39 -2.67 18.70
CA VAL A 69 0.44 -2.62 17.47
C VAL A 69 0.60 -4.00 16.83
N THR A 70 0.74 -5.04 17.66
CA THR A 70 0.81 -6.44 17.20
C THR A 70 -0.54 -6.88 16.60
N PHE A 71 -1.65 -6.46 17.18
CA PHE A 71 -2.98 -6.67 16.59
C PHE A 71 -3.07 -6.04 15.20
N CYS A 72 -2.75 -4.74 15.07
CA CYS A 72 -2.77 -4.03 13.79
C CYS A 72 -1.84 -4.67 12.75
N TYR A 73 -0.71 -5.24 13.18
CA TYR A 73 0.22 -5.98 12.33
C TYR A 73 -0.41 -7.23 11.70
N PHE A 74 -1.02 -8.10 12.49
CA PHE A 74 -1.68 -9.29 11.94
C PHE A 74 -2.92 -8.93 11.14
N PHE A 75 -3.69 -7.98 11.65
CA PHE A 75 -4.94 -7.54 11.04
C PHE A 75 -4.71 -6.91 9.65
N SER A 76 -3.69 -6.05 9.50
CA SER A 76 -3.39 -5.47 8.19
C SER A 76 -3.05 -6.52 7.12
N ARG A 77 -2.24 -7.52 7.47
CA ARG A 77 -1.82 -8.58 6.54
C ARG A 77 -2.98 -9.50 6.16
N ILE A 78 -3.79 -9.91 7.13
CA ILE A 78 -4.96 -10.76 6.86
C ILE A 78 -5.97 -9.99 6.00
N SER A 79 -6.29 -8.75 6.34
CA SER A 79 -7.20 -7.92 5.54
C SER A 79 -6.68 -7.70 4.12
N ALA A 80 -5.37 -7.50 3.93
CA ALA A 80 -4.77 -7.35 2.61
C ALA A 80 -4.92 -8.61 1.74
N VAL A 81 -4.67 -9.80 2.30
CA VAL A 81 -4.80 -11.06 1.54
C VAL A 81 -6.26 -11.38 1.23
N VAL A 82 -7.17 -11.19 2.18
CA VAL A 82 -8.60 -11.39 1.93
C VAL A 82 -9.09 -10.41 0.87
N HIS A 83 -8.68 -9.14 0.92
CA HIS A 83 -9.00 -8.17 -0.12
C HIS A 83 -8.46 -8.58 -1.50
N ALA A 84 -7.19 -9.02 -1.58
CA ALA A 84 -6.61 -9.49 -2.85
C ALA A 84 -7.32 -10.73 -3.40
N LEU A 85 -7.75 -11.65 -2.52
CA LEU A 85 -8.51 -12.84 -2.90
C LEU A 85 -9.88 -12.46 -3.47
N LEU A 86 -10.60 -11.57 -2.78
CA LEU A 86 -11.88 -11.05 -3.27
C LEU A 86 -11.69 -10.31 -4.61
N GLY A 87 -10.66 -9.46 -4.71
CA GLY A 87 -10.31 -8.80 -5.96
C GLY A 87 -10.01 -9.76 -7.13
N SER A 88 -9.47 -10.94 -6.84
CA SER A 88 -9.25 -11.97 -7.86
C SER A 88 -10.55 -12.65 -8.25
N MET A 89 -11.39 -12.99 -7.28
CA MET A 89 -12.67 -13.67 -7.52
C MET A 89 -13.64 -12.77 -8.29
N GLU A 90 -13.75 -11.48 -7.96
CA GLU A 90 -14.65 -10.57 -8.68
C GLU A 90 -14.32 -10.41 -10.16
N ARG A 91 -13.08 -10.68 -10.56
CA ARG A 91 -12.63 -10.62 -11.96
C ARG A 91 -12.65 -11.97 -12.68
N ALA A 92 -12.92 -13.06 -11.96
CA ALA A 92 -12.84 -14.42 -12.47
C ALA A 92 -14.21 -15.11 -12.56
N ILE A 93 -15.14 -14.77 -11.66
CA ILE A 93 -16.45 -15.45 -11.56
C ILE A 93 -17.60 -14.44 -11.53
N PRO A 94 -18.83 -14.86 -11.92
CA PRO A 94 -20.03 -14.04 -11.74
C PRO A 94 -20.33 -13.83 -10.25
N ILE A 95 -20.77 -12.63 -9.88
CA ILE A 95 -21.16 -12.27 -8.51
C ILE A 95 -22.64 -11.90 -8.47
N TYR A 96 -23.46 -12.68 -7.78
CA TYR A 96 -24.90 -12.42 -7.68
C TYR A 96 -25.26 -11.24 -6.78
N HIS A 97 -24.47 -11.02 -5.72
CA HIS A 97 -24.69 -9.94 -4.74
C HIS A 97 -23.54 -8.93 -4.78
N LEU A 98 -23.44 -8.17 -5.87
CA LEU A 98 -22.30 -7.31 -6.14
C LEU A 98 -22.10 -6.18 -5.11
N TYR A 99 -23.17 -5.53 -4.71
CA TYR A 99 -23.07 -4.39 -3.78
C TYR A 99 -22.45 -4.77 -2.43
N PRO A 100 -23.00 -5.72 -1.64
CA PRO A 100 -22.40 -6.10 -0.35
C PRO A 100 -20.99 -6.68 -0.52
N TYR A 101 -20.73 -7.39 -1.62
CA TYR A 101 -19.41 -7.93 -1.94
C TYR A 101 -18.34 -6.82 -2.06
N VAL A 102 -18.61 -5.82 -2.89
CA VAL A 102 -17.66 -4.73 -3.16
C VAL A 102 -17.50 -3.81 -1.95
N ILE A 103 -18.56 -3.56 -1.20
CA ILE A 103 -18.49 -2.79 0.06
C ILE A 103 -17.61 -3.53 1.08
N PHE A 104 -17.81 -4.84 1.25
CA PHE A 104 -17.00 -5.65 2.17
C PHE A 104 -15.51 -5.65 1.76
N SER A 105 -15.24 -5.87 0.47
CA SER A 105 -13.89 -5.80 -0.08
C SER A 105 -13.24 -4.43 0.14
N SER A 106 -13.98 -3.34 -0.06
CA SER A 106 -13.52 -1.96 0.16
C SER A 106 -13.23 -1.67 1.63
N CYS A 107 -14.04 -2.20 2.55
CA CYS A 107 -13.78 -2.08 3.99
C CYS A 107 -12.46 -2.77 4.38
N LEU A 108 -12.20 -3.97 3.86
CA LEU A 108 -10.94 -4.68 4.11
C LEU A 108 -9.73 -3.91 3.59
N LEU A 109 -9.85 -3.31 2.40
CA LEU A 109 -8.83 -2.42 1.84
C LEU A 109 -8.52 -1.26 2.79
N SER A 110 -9.55 -0.53 3.23
CA SER A 110 -9.41 0.60 4.16
C SER A 110 -8.79 0.18 5.49
N LEU A 111 -9.26 -0.92 6.07
CA LEU A 111 -8.79 -1.43 7.35
C LEU A 111 -7.32 -1.86 7.29
N SER A 112 -6.90 -2.49 6.20
CA SER A 112 -5.50 -2.83 5.97
C SER A 112 -4.62 -1.58 5.89
N ALA A 113 -5.04 -0.57 5.12
CA ALA A 113 -4.31 0.68 4.95
C ALA A 113 -4.17 1.45 6.27
N ILE A 114 -5.28 1.61 7.00
CA ILE A 114 -5.33 2.30 8.30
C ILE A 114 -4.43 1.60 9.33
N SER A 115 -4.49 0.27 9.40
CA SER A 115 -3.72 -0.54 10.34
C SER A 115 -2.22 -0.48 10.03
N SER A 116 -1.84 -0.56 8.74
CA SER A 116 -0.44 -0.41 8.31
C SER A 116 0.09 0.99 8.64
N SER A 117 -0.71 2.03 8.39
CA SER A 117 -0.37 3.43 8.72
C SER A 117 -0.21 3.63 10.22
N TYR A 118 -1.00 2.93 11.04
CA TYR A 118 -0.88 2.97 12.50
C TYR A 118 0.46 2.40 13.00
N ILE A 119 0.97 1.34 12.37
CA ILE A 119 2.31 0.80 12.69
C ILE A 119 3.38 1.87 12.42
N PHE A 120 3.26 2.60 11.31
CA PHE A 120 4.16 3.71 10.98
C PHE A 120 4.03 4.90 11.95
N LEU A 121 2.81 5.23 12.37
CA LEU A 121 2.56 6.21 13.42
C LEU A 121 3.30 5.84 14.71
N GLN A 122 3.16 4.60 15.19
CA GLN A 122 3.80 4.14 16.41
C GLN A 122 5.32 4.24 16.33
N ARG A 123 5.89 3.92 15.17
CA ARG A 123 7.33 4.09 14.94
C ARG A 123 7.75 5.56 15.01
N ALA A 124 7.02 6.47 14.35
CA ALA A 124 7.29 7.90 14.43
C ALA A 124 7.19 8.40 15.88
N GLN A 125 6.17 7.99 16.62
CA GLN A 125 5.97 8.38 18.01
C GLN A 125 7.07 7.85 18.94
N ALA A 126 7.55 6.62 18.72
CA ALA A 126 8.67 6.04 19.46
C ALA A 126 9.97 6.82 19.22
N ILE A 127 10.23 7.20 17.96
CA ILE A 127 11.40 8.00 17.59
C ILE A 127 11.35 9.39 18.23
N TYR A 128 10.17 10.01 18.35
CA TYR A 128 10.01 11.33 19.00
C TYR A 128 9.54 11.24 20.46
N ALA A 129 9.86 10.17 21.19
CA ALA A 129 9.41 9.93 22.56
C ALA A 129 9.67 11.10 23.54
N GLU A 130 10.76 11.83 23.33
CA GLU A 130 11.19 12.95 24.18
C GLU A 130 10.30 14.19 24.09
N ARG A 131 9.52 14.37 23.00
CA ARG A 131 8.74 15.59 22.76
C ARG A 131 7.29 15.27 22.41
N LYS A 132 6.35 15.77 23.23
CA LYS A 132 4.90 15.54 23.05
C LYS A 132 4.32 16.22 21.82
N SER A 133 4.87 17.36 21.38
CA SER A 133 4.36 18.12 20.22
C SER A 133 4.38 17.33 18.90
N PRO A 134 5.53 16.78 18.43
CA PRO A 134 5.56 15.97 17.20
C PRO A 134 4.70 14.70 17.32
N GLN A 135 4.60 14.08 18.51
CA GLN A 135 3.74 12.92 18.70
C GLN A 135 2.25 13.23 18.45
N LYS A 136 1.77 14.37 18.95
CA LYS A 136 0.41 14.85 18.70
C LYS A 136 0.19 15.17 17.22
N PHE A 137 1.16 15.80 16.57
CA PHE A 137 1.11 16.09 15.14
C PHE A 137 0.91 14.82 14.31
N PHE A 138 1.76 13.79 14.49
CA PHE A 138 1.61 12.54 13.74
C PHE A 138 0.30 11.83 14.04
N PHE A 139 -0.17 11.86 15.29
CA PHE A 139 -1.46 11.27 15.66
C PHE A 139 -2.62 11.96 14.93
N ILE A 140 -2.63 13.30 14.90
CA ILE A 140 -3.62 14.08 14.17
C ILE A 140 -3.56 13.79 12.67
N SER A 141 -2.35 13.75 12.08
CA SER A 141 -2.17 13.39 10.67
C SER A 141 -2.72 12.00 10.34
N TRP A 142 -2.54 11.03 11.25
CA TRP A 142 -3.10 9.70 11.08
C TRP A 142 -4.63 9.67 11.20
N LEU A 143 -5.25 10.54 12.01
CA LEU A 143 -6.73 10.66 12.04
C LEU A 143 -7.30 11.11 10.69
N PHE A 144 -6.57 11.94 9.93
CA PHE A 144 -6.97 12.27 8.56
C PHE A 144 -6.91 11.05 7.63
N VAL A 145 -5.88 10.20 7.77
CA VAL A 145 -5.79 8.93 7.02
C VAL A 145 -6.97 8.03 7.36
N PHE A 146 -7.30 7.90 8.66
CA PHE A 146 -8.45 7.14 9.13
C PHE A 146 -9.76 7.65 8.52
N GLY A 147 -10.01 8.97 8.63
CA GLY A 147 -11.21 9.59 8.10
C GLY A 147 -11.34 9.41 6.59
N ALA A 148 -10.26 9.63 5.83
CA ALA A 148 -10.26 9.45 4.39
C ALA A 148 -10.45 7.97 3.98
N GLY A 149 -9.88 7.03 4.74
CA GLY A 149 -10.09 5.59 4.54
C GLY A 149 -11.55 5.16 4.74
N CYS A 150 -12.26 5.75 5.71
CA CYS A 150 -13.69 5.50 5.94
C CYS A 150 -14.59 6.02 4.81
N LEU A 151 -14.13 6.97 3.99
CA LEU A 151 -14.88 7.47 2.84
C LEU A 151 -14.83 6.52 1.64
N ILE A 152 -13.86 5.60 1.57
CA ILE A 152 -13.68 4.70 0.42
C ILE A 152 -14.95 3.85 0.19
N PRO A 153 -15.48 3.09 1.17
CA PRO A 153 -16.66 2.26 0.94
C PRO A 153 -17.91 3.08 0.55
N LEU A 154 -17.98 4.35 0.96
CA LEU A 154 -19.11 5.24 0.65
C LEU A 154 -19.07 5.76 -0.79
N GLY A 155 -17.89 5.82 -1.41
CA GLY A 155 -17.69 6.39 -2.75
C GLY A 155 -17.53 5.37 -3.86
N VAL A 156 -17.70 4.08 -3.56
CA VAL A 156 -17.63 3.00 -4.54
C VAL A 156 -19.03 2.69 -5.08
N HIS A 157 -19.21 2.83 -6.39
CA HIS A 157 -20.45 2.53 -7.08
C HIS A 157 -20.24 1.33 -8.02
N PRO A 158 -20.43 0.09 -7.52
CA PRO A 158 -20.21 -1.10 -8.33
C PRO A 158 -21.31 -1.25 -9.40
N SER A 159 -20.94 -1.80 -10.55
CA SER A 159 -21.86 -2.05 -11.65
C SER A 159 -21.61 -3.41 -12.29
N TYR A 160 -22.64 -3.96 -12.93
CA TYR A 160 -22.50 -5.17 -13.73
C TYR A 160 -22.06 -4.83 -15.16
N ILE A 161 -21.34 -5.76 -15.78
CA ILE A 161 -21.19 -5.76 -17.23
C ILE A 161 -22.58 -5.97 -17.84
N PRO A 162 -23.01 -5.14 -18.82
CA PRO A 162 -24.34 -5.25 -19.42
C PRO A 162 -24.66 -6.68 -19.84
N GLY A 163 -25.86 -7.17 -19.50
CA GLY A 163 -26.31 -8.52 -19.89
C GLY A 163 -25.68 -9.68 -19.11
N THR A 164 -24.84 -9.42 -18.09
CA THR A 164 -24.14 -10.49 -17.35
C THR A 164 -24.12 -10.22 -15.84
N TYR A 165 -23.69 -11.21 -15.06
CA TYR A 165 -23.41 -11.08 -13.62
C TYR A 165 -21.93 -10.82 -13.31
N TYR A 166 -21.14 -10.47 -14.32
CA TYR A 166 -19.73 -10.15 -14.13
C TYR A 166 -19.54 -8.73 -13.62
N TYR A 167 -18.54 -8.56 -12.76
CA TYR A 167 -18.16 -7.27 -12.24
C TYR A 167 -17.65 -6.36 -13.36
N ARG A 168 -18.22 -5.16 -13.43
CA ARG A 168 -17.65 -4.03 -14.15
C ARG A 168 -17.00 -3.09 -13.16
N TYR A 169 -15.85 -2.55 -13.52
CA TYR A 169 -15.11 -1.64 -12.65
C TYR A 169 -16.04 -0.55 -12.07
N PRO A 170 -15.88 -0.25 -10.77
CA PRO A 170 -16.83 0.60 -10.10
C PRO A 170 -16.63 2.04 -10.55
N GLY A 171 -17.72 2.79 -10.65
CA GLY A 171 -17.63 4.24 -10.63
C GLY A 171 -17.07 4.66 -9.28
N LEU A 172 -15.91 5.32 -9.26
CA LEU A 172 -15.38 5.96 -8.05
C LEU A 172 -15.83 7.41 -8.02
N ALA A 173 -16.45 7.82 -6.92
CA ALA A 173 -16.66 9.23 -6.63
C ALA A 173 -15.31 9.96 -6.53
N THR A 174 -15.25 11.19 -7.02
CA THR A 174 -13.98 11.96 -7.11
C THR A 174 -13.30 12.14 -5.75
N TYR A 175 -14.07 12.24 -4.67
CA TYR A 175 -13.53 12.40 -3.32
C TYR A 175 -12.76 11.17 -2.81
N VAL A 176 -12.96 9.98 -3.40
CA VAL A 176 -12.22 8.76 -3.03
C VAL A 176 -10.72 8.91 -3.29
N ILE A 177 -10.33 9.77 -4.24
CA ILE A 177 -8.92 10.08 -4.53
C ILE A 177 -8.22 10.75 -3.34
N ALA A 178 -8.97 11.38 -2.42
CA ALA A 178 -8.39 11.99 -1.22
C ALA A 178 -7.72 10.95 -0.31
N ALA A 179 -8.22 9.72 -0.26
CA ALA A 179 -7.66 8.68 0.61
C ALA A 179 -6.21 8.30 0.28
N PRO A 180 -5.87 7.89 -0.96
CA PRO A 180 -4.48 7.61 -1.32
C PRO A 180 -3.59 8.86 -1.28
N LEU A 181 -4.13 10.06 -1.52
CA LEU A 181 -3.38 11.32 -1.37
C LEU A 181 -2.99 11.61 0.08
N VAL A 182 -3.94 11.52 1.01
CA VAL A 182 -3.69 11.76 2.44
C VAL A 182 -2.75 10.69 2.99
N LEU A 183 -2.91 9.43 2.56
CA LEU A 183 -2.00 8.33 2.90
C LEU A 183 -0.57 8.62 2.40
N LEU A 184 -0.41 9.03 1.14
CA LEU A 184 0.89 9.40 0.58
C LEU A 184 1.56 10.53 1.37
N LEU A 185 0.81 11.57 1.70
CA LEU A 185 1.31 12.70 2.50
C LEU A 185 1.77 12.22 3.88
N PHE A 186 0.97 11.37 4.53
CA PHE A 186 1.32 10.80 5.84
C PHE A 186 2.59 9.95 5.77
N ASP A 187 2.67 9.00 4.84
CA ASP A 187 3.84 8.13 4.68
C ASP A 187 5.10 8.93 4.37
N THR A 188 4.98 9.96 3.53
CA THR A 188 6.09 10.87 3.20
C THR A 188 6.54 11.68 4.40
N LEU A 189 5.59 12.21 5.21
CA LEU A 189 5.91 12.93 6.44
C LEU A 189 6.62 12.03 7.45
N VAL A 190 6.13 10.81 7.66
CA VAL A 190 6.76 9.83 8.53
C VAL A 190 8.16 9.45 8.01
N PHE A 191 8.29 9.22 6.71
CA PHE A 191 9.58 8.96 6.08
C PHE A 191 10.56 10.11 6.34
N ILE A 192 10.24 11.34 5.98
CA ILE A 192 11.12 12.50 6.15
C ILE A 192 11.52 12.67 7.62
N ALA A 193 10.57 12.54 8.55
CA ALA A 193 10.84 12.73 9.97
C ALA A 193 11.80 11.68 10.54
N ILE A 194 11.57 10.40 10.21
CA ILE A 194 12.47 9.32 10.61
C ILE A 194 13.86 9.51 10.00
N SER A 195 13.94 9.84 8.70
CA SER A 195 15.22 10.11 8.02
C SER A 195 15.98 11.23 8.72
N TYR A 196 15.27 12.30 9.04
CA TYR A 196 15.84 13.49 9.66
C TYR A 196 16.38 13.20 11.07
N LYS A 197 15.64 12.45 11.90
CA LYS A 197 16.12 12.09 13.24
C LYS A 197 17.38 11.20 13.17
N ILE A 198 17.39 10.17 12.32
CA ILE A 198 18.58 9.33 12.11
C ILE A 198 19.77 10.17 11.62
N TYR A 199 19.54 11.06 10.66
CA TYR A 199 20.57 11.97 10.15
C TYR A 199 21.13 12.88 11.25
N LYS A 200 20.26 13.48 12.07
CA LYS A 200 20.66 14.37 13.16
C LYS A 200 21.49 13.64 14.21
N GLU A 201 21.07 12.46 14.64
CA GLU A 201 21.81 11.64 15.61
C GLU A 201 23.22 11.29 15.12
N HIS A 202 23.38 11.01 13.83
CA HIS A 202 24.71 10.73 13.25
C HIS A 202 25.54 11.99 12.95
N SER A 203 24.89 13.13 12.70
CA SER A 203 25.58 14.39 12.43
C SER A 203 26.01 15.11 13.71
N MET A 204 25.46 14.75 14.87
CA MET A 204 25.90 15.29 16.17
C MET A 204 27.28 14.77 16.59
N ASP A 205 27.83 13.78 15.88
CA ASP A 205 29.23 13.33 16.00
C ASP A 205 30.21 14.27 15.25
N VAL A 206 29.70 15.28 14.53
CA VAL A 206 30.50 16.26 13.78
C VAL A 206 29.96 17.67 14.01
N ASP A 207 30.66 18.40 14.87
CA ASP A 207 30.41 19.73 15.47
C ASP A 207 29.54 20.79 14.75
N SER A 208 28.91 21.59 15.64
CA SER A 208 28.43 22.98 15.52
C SER A 208 27.07 23.30 14.85
N MET A 209 26.31 24.11 15.58
CA MET A 209 24.89 24.48 15.36
C MET A 209 24.68 25.41 14.15
N GLU A 210 25.72 26.09 13.65
CA GLU A 210 25.67 26.95 12.45
C GLU A 210 25.71 26.16 11.13
N VAL A 211 26.27 24.95 11.14
CA VAL A 211 26.29 24.04 9.98
C VAL A 211 24.88 23.50 9.68
N GLN A 212 23.97 23.52 10.66
CA GLN A 212 22.65 22.91 10.55
C GLN A 212 21.74 23.62 9.54
N ARG A 213 21.77 24.96 9.48
CA ARG A 213 20.94 25.76 8.54
C ARG A 213 21.49 25.73 7.11
N THR A 214 22.82 25.74 6.97
CA THR A 214 23.49 25.59 5.66
C THR A 214 23.40 24.15 5.13
N SER A 215 23.22 23.16 6.02
CA SER A 215 23.07 21.76 5.62
C SER A 215 21.75 21.48 4.89
N TRP A 216 20.64 22.15 5.20
CA TRP A 216 19.35 21.98 4.48
C TRP A 216 19.41 22.48 3.03
N ILE A 217 20.12 23.59 2.80
CA ILE A 217 20.33 24.14 1.46
C ILE A 217 21.30 23.24 0.67
N ARG A 218 22.33 22.68 1.33
CA ARG A 218 23.25 21.70 0.73
C ARG A 218 22.62 20.31 0.52
N LEU A 219 21.58 19.98 1.27
CA LEU A 219 20.71 18.79 1.16
C LEU A 219 19.94 18.82 -0.17
N LEU A 220 19.29 19.93 -0.48
CA LEU A 220 18.64 20.18 -1.78
C LEU A 220 19.64 20.29 -2.94
N SER A 221 20.87 20.72 -2.66
CA SER A 221 21.96 20.85 -3.64
C SER A 221 22.69 19.53 -3.95
N GLY A 222 22.31 18.41 -3.33
CA GLY A 222 22.83 17.06 -3.65
C GLY A 222 24.20 16.69 -3.09
N ARG A 223 25.00 17.66 -2.58
CA ARG A 223 26.38 17.39 -2.09
C ARG A 223 26.47 16.49 -0.84
N LYS A 224 25.38 16.23 -0.12
CA LYS A 224 25.33 15.32 1.05
C LYS A 224 24.44 14.07 0.85
N LEU A 225 24.03 13.78 -0.39
CA LEU A 225 23.28 12.56 -0.77
C LEU A 225 23.87 11.23 -0.22
N PRO A 226 25.20 11.04 -0.14
CA PRO A 226 25.78 9.79 0.36
C PRO A 226 25.45 9.51 1.83
N LEU A 227 25.39 10.54 2.67
CA LEU A 227 25.10 10.40 4.10
C LEU A 227 23.63 10.07 4.34
N ILE A 228 22.73 10.65 3.54
CA ILE A 228 21.29 10.37 3.58
C ILE A 228 21.02 8.97 3.05
N SER A 229 21.63 8.60 1.92
CA SER A 229 21.56 7.24 1.38
C SER A 229 22.01 6.21 2.41
N LYS A 230 23.11 6.49 3.13
CA LYS A 230 23.59 5.63 4.21
C LYS A 230 22.61 5.56 5.40
N ALA A 231 21.95 6.66 5.77
CA ALA A 231 20.92 6.68 6.81
C ALA A 231 19.64 5.93 6.39
N VAL A 232 19.20 6.09 5.14
CA VAL A 232 18.04 5.39 4.54
C VAL A 232 18.30 3.88 4.47
N LEU A 233 19.50 3.47 4.06
CA LEU A 233 19.90 2.08 3.96
C LEU A 233 20.08 1.44 5.35
N ARG A 234 20.72 2.13 6.30
CA ARG A 234 20.96 1.58 7.66
C ARG A 234 19.72 1.55 8.55
N GLY A 235 18.81 2.51 8.43
CA GLY A 235 17.60 2.59 9.26
C GLY A 235 16.44 1.67 8.83
N GLY A 236 16.65 0.80 7.85
CA GLY A 236 15.58 0.03 7.20
C GLY A 236 14.57 0.92 6.48
N GLN A 237 14.99 2.13 6.08
CA GLN A 237 14.12 3.16 5.52
C GLN A 237 13.93 3.05 4.01
N GLN A 238 14.80 2.32 3.33
CA GLN A 238 14.63 1.92 1.93
C GLN A 238 13.23 1.35 1.64
N TYR A 239 12.68 0.63 2.62
CA TYR A 239 11.37 0.03 2.55
C TYR A 239 10.21 1.05 2.60
N TYR A 240 10.38 2.15 3.33
CA TYR A 240 9.44 3.26 3.33
C TYR A 240 9.51 4.06 2.03
N SER A 241 10.72 4.25 1.51
CA SER A 241 10.91 4.91 0.21
C SER A 241 10.26 4.13 -0.93
N ALA A 242 10.32 2.79 -0.89
CA ALA A 242 9.64 1.95 -1.88
C ALA A 242 8.11 2.10 -1.79
N THR A 243 7.55 2.07 -0.58
CA THR A 243 6.11 2.31 -0.37
C THR A 243 5.69 3.68 -0.87
N VAL A 244 6.40 4.75 -0.47
CA VAL A 244 6.12 6.13 -0.93
C VAL A 244 6.17 6.21 -2.46
N GLY A 245 7.20 5.66 -3.10
CA GLY A 245 7.34 5.67 -4.55
C GLY A 245 6.18 4.99 -5.27
N ILE A 246 5.76 3.82 -4.80
CA ILE A 246 4.64 3.07 -5.39
C ILE A 246 3.32 3.82 -5.17
N THR A 247 3.11 4.41 -3.99
CA THR A 247 1.92 5.24 -3.71
C THR A 247 1.88 6.49 -4.59
N VAL A 248 3.03 7.12 -4.89
CA VAL A 248 3.11 8.21 -5.87
C VAL A 248 2.62 7.77 -7.24
N PHE A 249 3.11 6.62 -7.75
CA PHE A 249 2.65 6.09 -9.04
C PHE A 249 1.15 5.81 -9.06
N ALA A 250 0.60 5.25 -7.98
CA ALA A 250 -0.83 4.99 -7.85
C ALA A 250 -1.66 6.29 -7.88
N VAL A 251 -1.23 7.30 -7.11
CA VAL A 251 -1.89 8.62 -7.08
C VAL A 251 -1.84 9.29 -8.45
N ILE A 252 -0.68 9.29 -9.13
CA ILE A 252 -0.55 9.85 -10.48
C ILE A 252 -1.52 9.14 -11.42
N GLY A 253 -1.56 7.81 -11.40
CA GLY A 253 -2.50 7.02 -12.21
C GLY A 253 -3.97 7.36 -11.97
N LEU A 254 -4.35 7.67 -10.72
CA LEU A 254 -5.71 8.07 -10.35
C LEU A 254 -6.06 9.50 -10.78
N CYS A 255 -5.08 10.40 -10.84
CA CYS A 255 -5.25 11.79 -11.27
C CYS A 255 -5.28 11.96 -12.80
N LEU A 256 -4.78 10.98 -13.56
CA LEU A 256 -4.78 10.97 -15.02
C LEU A 256 -6.21 10.78 -15.60
N PRO A 257 -6.42 11.09 -16.90
CA PRO A 257 -7.74 10.98 -17.56
C PRO A 257 -8.37 9.59 -17.41
N LYS A 258 -9.70 9.49 -17.58
CA LYS A 258 -10.49 8.27 -17.34
C LYS A 258 -9.86 6.97 -17.89
N ASN A 259 -9.18 7.04 -19.04
CA ASN A 259 -8.52 5.91 -19.69
C ASN A 259 -7.35 5.32 -18.88
N PHE A 260 -6.70 6.11 -18.01
CA PHE A 260 -5.60 5.69 -17.12
C PHE A 260 -6.04 5.40 -15.69
N ARG A 261 -7.28 5.78 -15.32
CA ARG A 261 -7.80 5.60 -13.95
C ARG A 261 -7.82 4.13 -13.54
N LEU A 262 -8.05 3.22 -14.49
CA LEU A 262 -8.02 1.76 -14.29
C LEU A 262 -6.62 1.24 -13.93
N VAL A 263 -5.58 1.81 -14.55
CA VAL A 263 -4.19 1.55 -14.19
C VAL A 263 -3.91 2.05 -12.77
N GLY A 264 -4.40 3.25 -12.42
CA GLY A 264 -4.33 3.78 -11.06
C GLY A 264 -5.00 2.87 -10.01
N VAL A 265 -6.19 2.34 -10.29
CA VAL A 265 -6.87 1.37 -9.42
C VAL A 265 -6.07 0.09 -9.30
N ALA A 266 -5.53 -0.45 -10.40
CA ALA A 266 -4.68 -1.63 -10.38
C ALA A 266 -3.41 -1.42 -9.53
N PHE A 267 -2.78 -0.25 -9.61
CA PHE A 267 -1.64 0.10 -8.75
C PHE A 267 -2.05 0.24 -7.28
N SER A 268 -3.22 0.81 -6.97
CA SER A 268 -3.74 0.88 -5.60
C SER A 268 -3.92 -0.51 -4.99
N LEU A 269 -4.30 -1.52 -5.79
CA LEU A 269 -4.39 -2.92 -5.36
C LEU A 269 -3.02 -3.52 -5.00
N VAL A 270 -1.93 -3.01 -5.58
CA VAL A 270 -0.54 -3.41 -5.26
C VAL A 270 -0.02 -2.65 -4.02
N VAL A 271 -0.35 -1.37 -3.89
CA VAL A 271 0.16 -0.49 -2.82
C VAL A 271 -0.16 -1.03 -1.44
N ILE A 272 -1.41 -1.45 -1.21
CA ILE A 272 -1.87 -1.81 0.14
C ILE A 272 -1.21 -3.09 0.66
N PRO A 273 -1.20 -4.21 -0.09
CA PRO A 273 -0.56 -5.42 0.41
C PRO A 273 0.96 -5.28 0.52
N LEU A 274 1.57 -4.48 -0.36
CA LEU A 274 2.98 -4.13 -0.23
C LEU A 274 3.21 -3.32 1.05
N SER A 275 2.43 -2.26 1.30
CA SER A 275 2.53 -1.46 2.52
C SER A 275 2.38 -2.32 3.79
N ALA A 276 1.43 -3.27 3.80
CA ALA A 276 1.26 -4.21 4.89
C ALA A 276 2.49 -5.13 5.08
N SER A 277 3.06 -5.67 4.00
CA SER A 277 4.30 -6.46 4.03
C SER A 277 5.49 -5.63 4.54
N MET A 278 5.67 -4.40 4.04
CA MET A 278 6.78 -3.52 4.42
C MET A 278 6.69 -3.09 5.88
N ALA A 279 5.51 -2.65 6.32
CA ALA A 279 5.24 -2.33 7.72
C ALA A 279 5.51 -3.55 8.61
N GLY A 280 5.11 -4.72 8.12
CA GLY A 280 5.34 -5.99 8.78
C GLY A 280 6.80 -6.38 8.96
N ARG A 281 7.59 -6.32 7.88
CA ARG A 281 9.04 -6.57 7.93
C ARG A 281 9.73 -5.68 8.94
N VAL A 282 9.43 -4.38 8.93
CA VAL A 282 10.04 -3.41 9.83
C VAL A 282 9.63 -3.69 11.29
N PHE A 283 8.34 -3.90 11.54
CA PHE A 283 7.83 -4.19 12.88
C PHE A 283 8.47 -5.44 13.47
N ARG A 284 8.53 -6.52 12.69
CA ARG A 284 9.17 -7.77 13.11
C ARG A 284 10.65 -7.59 13.41
N ASN A 285 11.41 -6.95 12.52
CA ASN A 285 12.85 -6.78 12.72
C ASN A 285 13.11 -6.06 14.05
N LEU A 286 12.32 -5.03 14.36
CA LEU A 286 12.42 -4.33 15.64
C LEU A 286 12.04 -5.23 16.83
N LYS A 287 10.97 -6.01 16.72
CA LYS A 287 10.52 -6.89 17.80
C LYS A 287 11.47 -8.05 18.09
N LEU A 288 12.07 -8.62 17.05
CA LEU A 288 13.05 -9.70 17.21
C LEU A 288 14.35 -9.15 17.83
N LEU A 289 14.82 -7.97 17.40
CA LEU A 289 15.97 -7.29 18.02
C LEU A 289 15.73 -6.99 19.51
N GLU A 290 14.54 -6.50 19.87
CA GLU A 290 14.16 -6.25 21.27
C GLU A 290 14.16 -7.56 22.08
N ALA A 291 13.62 -8.65 21.52
CA ALA A 291 13.58 -9.96 22.17
C ALA A 291 14.98 -10.57 22.37
N ASP A 292 15.89 -10.40 21.40
CA ASP A 292 17.26 -10.89 21.51
C ASP A 292 18.08 -10.06 22.53
N SER A 293 17.88 -8.73 22.55
CA SER A 293 18.54 -7.86 23.54
C SER A 293 18.09 -8.13 24.99
N SER A 294 16.81 -8.45 25.19
CA SER A 294 16.26 -8.77 26.50
C SER A 294 16.69 -10.15 27.00
N THR A 295 16.94 -11.11 26.10
CA THR A 295 17.53 -12.40 26.48
C THR A 295 19.01 -12.29 26.83
N LEU A 296 19.77 -11.43 26.14
CA LEU A 296 21.18 -11.14 26.46
C LEU A 296 21.36 -10.43 27.82
N ASN A 297 20.40 -9.62 28.27
CA ASN A 297 20.47 -8.94 29.57
C ASN A 297 20.07 -9.82 30.77
N ILE A 298 19.71 -11.09 30.54
CA ILE A 298 19.28 -12.06 31.57
C ILE A 298 20.34 -13.16 31.79
N VAL A 299 21.41 -13.18 30.98
CA VAL A 299 22.58 -14.07 31.11
C VAL A 299 23.74 -13.31 31.73
#